data_AF-A0A671FZS7-F1
#
_entry.id   AF-A0A671FZS7-F1
#
_cell.length_a   1.000
_cell.length_b   1.000
_cell.length_c   1.000
_cell.angle_alpha   90.00
_cell.angle_beta   90.00
_cell.angle_gamma   90.00
#
_symmetry.space_group_name_H-M   'P 1'
#
loop_
_entity.id
_entity.type
_entity.pdbx_description
1 polymer ?
#
loop_
_entity_poly.entity_id
_entity_poly.type
_entity_poly.pdbx_seq_one_letter_code
_entity_poly.pdbx_strand_id
1 'polypeptide(L)'
;MGVWTSGTDIFPSLWGMYVSPRSPGWMNFIQHLGVCCFVAFISVGLLSVAFSWFLSSFIVFATSWVITCVLLCCSKHVRCFILLFFLSCGLREGRNALMAAGTGVVICGHVENIFHNFKDLLDSMTCNLRAKSFSVHFPLLQKYIEAIQWLYGLATHLSLFDDLISWNQTLAVSLSSPSQSLEAQLNDTKGRVLGVLYQTVTATELLSSLGRQLLALAGLLLVLLGTGLFMKRFLDPCGRKFENIYITRQFVRFDERERHQQRPCVLPLSKKERKKFISGFQS
;
A
#
# COMPACT_ATOMS: atom_id res chain seq x y z
N MET A 1 10.03 20.93 -42.19
CA MET A 1 10.77 19.94 -41.37
C MET A 1 11.88 20.68 -40.63
N GLY A 2 11.67 21.12 -39.39
CA GLY A 2 12.68 21.93 -38.68
C GLY A 2 12.41 22.20 -37.20
N VAL A 3 11.40 21.55 -36.61
CA VAL A 3 11.00 21.78 -35.20
C VAL A 3 11.45 20.63 -34.29
N TRP A 4 11.83 19.48 -34.87
CA TRP A 4 12.14 18.26 -34.10
C TRP A 4 13.58 18.13 -33.63
N THR A 5 14.53 18.88 -34.21
CA THR A 5 15.94 18.86 -33.79
C THR A 5 16.22 19.78 -32.59
N SER A 6 15.39 20.80 -32.37
CA SER A 6 15.60 21.76 -31.27
C SER A 6 15.25 21.16 -29.90
N GLY A 7 14.20 20.33 -29.82
CA GLY A 7 13.77 19.70 -28.57
C GLY A 7 14.75 18.68 -28.01
N THR A 8 15.44 17.94 -28.88
CA THR A 8 16.38 16.87 -28.49
C THR A 8 17.71 17.40 -27.95
N ASP A 9 18.13 18.62 -28.35
CA ASP A 9 19.39 19.22 -27.91
C ASP A 9 19.26 20.01 -26.59
N ILE A 10 18.04 20.40 -26.22
CA ILE A 10 17.75 21.13 -24.98
C ILE A 10 17.98 20.25 -23.75
N PHE A 11 17.56 18.98 -23.77
CA PHE A 11 17.70 18.08 -22.62
C PHE A 11 19.16 17.77 -22.25
N PRO A 12 20.05 17.39 -23.19
CA PRO A 12 21.48 17.21 -22.92
C PRO A 12 22.16 18.48 -22.40
N SER A 13 21.75 19.65 -22.93
CA SER A 13 22.25 20.95 -22.49
C SER A 13 21.87 21.27 -21.04
N LEU A 14 20.58 21.12 -20.69
CA LEU A 14 20.07 21.27 -19.33
C LEU A 14 20.73 20.29 -18.35
N TRP A 15 20.92 19.03 -18.77
CA TRP A 15 21.60 18.01 -18.00
C TRP A 15 23.06 18.37 -17.73
N GLY A 16 23.78 18.84 -18.75
CA GLY A 16 25.15 19.33 -18.62
C GLY A 16 25.24 20.48 -17.61
N MET A 17 24.32 21.44 -17.69
CA MET A 17 24.26 22.57 -16.75
C MET A 17 23.93 22.16 -15.31
N TYR A 18 23.10 21.12 -15.13
CA TYR A 18 22.78 20.59 -13.80
C TYR A 18 23.97 19.86 -13.17
N VAL A 19 24.58 18.92 -13.89
CA VAL A 19 25.64 18.05 -13.36
C VAL A 19 27.00 18.77 -13.27
N SER A 20 27.36 19.55 -14.29
CA SER A 20 28.67 20.19 -14.41
C SER A 20 28.52 21.65 -14.87
N PRO A 21 28.28 22.59 -13.94
CA PRO A 21 28.13 24.01 -14.29
C PRO A 21 29.40 24.51 -15.00
N ARG A 22 29.21 25.18 -16.14
CA ARG A 22 30.28 25.63 -17.03
C ARG A 22 30.65 27.08 -16.68
N SER A 23 31.86 27.30 -16.15
CA SER A 23 32.57 28.59 -15.93
C SER A 23 31.82 29.76 -15.23
N PRO A 24 32.51 30.80 -14.71
CA PRO A 24 31.96 31.73 -13.70
C PRO A 24 31.17 32.92 -14.31
N GLY A 25 30.42 32.71 -15.38
CA GLY A 25 29.58 33.75 -15.97
C GLY A 25 28.26 33.94 -15.20
N TRP A 26 27.82 35.18 -14.97
CA TRP A 26 26.53 35.49 -14.31
C TRP A 26 25.34 34.79 -14.98
N MET A 27 25.32 34.71 -16.31
CA MET A 27 24.28 34.01 -17.08
C MET A 27 24.24 32.51 -16.75
N ASN A 28 25.42 31.87 -16.67
CA ASN A 28 25.52 30.43 -16.36
C ASN A 28 25.11 30.14 -14.91
N PHE A 29 25.38 31.07 -13.99
CA PHE A 29 24.93 30.98 -12.60
C PHE A 29 23.39 31.06 -12.50
N ILE A 30 22.76 32.03 -13.18
CA ILE A 30 21.29 32.16 -13.21
C ILE A 30 20.65 30.92 -13.85
N GLN A 31 21.23 30.41 -14.94
CA GLN A 31 20.78 29.18 -15.57
C GLN A 31 20.89 27.97 -14.63
N HIS A 32 22.01 27.82 -13.92
CA HIS A 32 22.21 26.74 -12.95
C HIS A 32 21.20 26.82 -11.79
N LEU A 33 20.96 28.03 -11.25
CA LEU A 33 19.96 28.27 -10.22
C LEU A 33 18.55 27.91 -10.72
N GLY A 34 18.21 28.32 -11.95
CA GLY A 34 16.92 27.99 -12.57
C GLY A 34 16.70 26.49 -12.71
N VAL A 35 17.70 25.74 -13.21
CA VAL A 35 17.61 24.28 -13.33
C VAL A 35 17.53 23.60 -11.96
N CYS A 36 18.31 24.04 -10.97
CA CYS A 36 18.25 23.50 -9.61
C CYS A 36 16.89 23.75 -8.94
N CYS A 37 16.31 24.94 -9.10
CA CYS A 37 14.99 25.25 -8.55
C CYS A 37 13.87 24.51 -9.28
N PHE A 38 13.98 24.29 -10.59
CA PHE A 38 13.04 23.43 -11.34
C PHE A 38 13.11 21.98 -10.86
N VAL A 39 14.31 21.40 -10.75
CA VAL A 39 14.49 20.03 -10.24
C VAL A 39 14.01 19.92 -8.79
N ALA A 40 14.29 20.91 -7.93
CA ALA A 40 13.79 20.97 -6.57
C ALA A 40 12.25 20.98 -6.53
N PHE A 41 11.62 21.78 -7.40
CA PHE A 41 10.16 21.88 -7.47
C PHE A 41 9.53 20.54 -7.85
N ILE A 42 10.06 19.89 -8.91
CA ILE A 42 9.59 18.57 -9.32
C ILE A 42 9.83 17.53 -8.22
N SER A 43 10.99 17.56 -7.57
CA SER A 43 11.34 16.58 -6.54
C SER A 43 10.43 16.69 -5.32
N VAL A 44 10.26 17.90 -4.80
CA VAL A 44 9.39 18.20 -3.66
C VAL A 44 7.92 18.00 -4.05
N GLY A 45 7.52 18.34 -5.27
CA GLY A 45 6.20 18.07 -5.83
C GLY A 45 5.85 16.59 -5.81
N LEU A 46 6.71 15.74 -6.39
CA LEU A 46 6.51 14.30 -6.41
C LEU A 46 6.45 13.69 -5.00
N LEU A 47 7.33 14.14 -4.10
CA LEU A 47 7.29 13.73 -2.70
C LEU A 47 5.99 14.20 -2.04
N SER A 48 5.59 15.46 -2.20
CA SER A 48 4.34 15.97 -1.62
C SER A 48 3.10 15.24 -2.14
N VAL A 49 3.09 14.82 -3.40
CA VAL A 49 2.00 14.01 -3.96
C VAL A 49 2.02 12.59 -3.38
N ALA A 50 3.20 11.98 -3.22
CA ALA A 50 3.32 10.69 -2.52
C ALA A 50 2.86 10.79 -1.05
N PHE A 51 3.08 11.95 -0.44
CA PHE A 51 2.69 12.29 0.93
C PHE A 51 1.47 13.22 0.97
N SER A 52 0.55 13.17 -0.01
CA SER A 52 -0.61 14.08 -0.10
C SER A 52 -1.50 14.06 1.16
N TRP A 53 -1.31 13.05 2.01
CA TRP A 53 -1.98 12.89 3.29
C TRP A 53 -1.23 13.54 4.47
N PHE A 54 0.03 13.95 4.32
CA PHE A 54 0.95 14.28 5.40
C PHE A 54 1.45 15.75 5.39
N LEU A 55 1.78 16.31 4.22
CA LEU A 55 2.25 17.71 4.09
C LEU A 55 1.19 18.57 3.39
N SER A 56 0.08 18.86 4.06
CA SER A 56 -1.02 19.64 3.45
C SER A 56 -0.75 21.16 3.42
N SER A 57 0.23 21.66 4.19
CA SER A 57 0.44 23.10 4.28
C SER A 57 1.36 23.60 3.16
N PHE A 58 0.86 24.58 2.40
CA PHE A 58 1.61 25.33 1.40
C PHE A 58 2.95 25.86 1.95
N ILE A 59 2.99 26.22 3.24
CA ILE A 59 4.20 26.70 3.91
C ILE A 59 5.27 25.60 3.96
N VAL A 60 4.89 24.36 4.26
CA VAL A 60 5.86 23.24 4.32
C VAL A 60 6.35 22.89 2.92
N PHE A 61 5.48 22.96 1.91
CA PHE A 61 5.88 22.80 0.52
C PHE A 61 6.87 23.89 0.08
N ALA A 62 6.56 25.16 0.32
CA ALA A 62 7.42 26.29 -0.08
C ALA A 62 8.77 26.25 0.65
N THR A 63 8.78 25.99 1.95
CA THR A 63 10.02 25.89 2.74
C THR A 63 10.89 24.71 2.30
N SER A 64 10.30 23.51 2.10
CA SER A 64 11.04 22.34 1.61
C SER A 64 11.57 22.54 0.18
N TRP A 65 10.83 23.22 -0.69
CA TRP A 65 11.28 23.60 -2.02
C TRP A 65 12.50 24.52 -1.97
N VAL A 66 12.45 25.59 -1.17
CA VAL A 66 13.57 26.54 -1.02
C VAL A 66 14.80 25.83 -0.45
N ILE A 67 14.64 25.04 0.61
CA ILE A 67 15.75 24.27 1.22
C ILE A 67 16.38 23.33 0.18
N THR A 68 15.56 22.59 -0.56
CA THR A 68 16.04 21.65 -1.58
C THR A 68 16.74 22.39 -2.73
N CYS A 69 16.23 23.54 -3.19
CA CYS A 69 16.89 24.33 -4.23
C CYS A 69 18.27 24.82 -3.76
N VAL A 70 18.38 25.32 -2.52
CA VAL A 70 19.68 25.75 -1.95
C VAL A 70 20.66 24.58 -1.89
N LEU A 71 20.25 23.42 -1.36
CA LEU A 71 21.10 22.23 -1.26
C LEU A 71 21.60 21.74 -2.63
N LEU A 72 20.72 21.76 -3.64
CA LEU A 72 21.06 21.39 -5.01
C LEU A 72 22.07 22.36 -5.65
N CYS A 73 21.92 23.66 -5.42
CA CYS A 73 22.86 24.67 -5.92
C CYS A 73 24.25 24.49 -5.27
N CYS A 74 24.29 24.26 -3.95
CA CYS A 74 25.54 24.22 -3.21
C CYS A 74 26.34 22.92 -3.39
N SER A 75 25.68 21.77 -3.63
CA SER A 75 26.34 20.46 -3.58
C SER A 75 26.16 19.62 -4.84
N LYS A 76 27.29 19.21 -5.43
CA LYS A 76 27.31 18.23 -6.52
C LYS A 76 26.87 16.85 -6.04
N HIS A 77 27.22 16.47 -4.80
CA HIS A 77 26.84 15.18 -4.23
C HIS A 77 25.33 15.07 -4.05
N VAL A 78 24.67 16.15 -3.61
CA VAL A 78 23.20 16.16 -3.46
C VAL A 78 22.52 16.07 -4.83
N ARG A 79 23.01 16.78 -5.85
CA ARG A 79 22.52 16.66 -7.23
C ARG A 79 22.57 15.23 -7.74
N CYS A 80 23.72 14.57 -7.60
CA CYS A 80 23.87 13.17 -8.00
C CYS A 80 22.96 12.24 -7.21
N PHE A 81 22.85 12.46 -5.89
CA PHE A 81 21.99 11.66 -5.03
C PHE A 81 20.50 11.76 -5.42
N ILE A 82 19.99 12.96 -5.66
CA ILE A 82 18.57 13.15 -6.05
C ILE A 82 18.27 12.46 -7.39
N LEU A 83 19.18 12.57 -8.37
CA LEU A 83 19.05 11.84 -9.64
C LEU A 83 19.03 10.33 -9.45
N LEU A 84 19.98 9.81 -8.67
CA LEU A 84 20.04 8.38 -8.37
C LEU A 84 18.83 7.91 -7.58
N PHE A 85 18.27 8.73 -6.69
CA PHE A 85 17.09 8.42 -5.92
C PHE A 85 15.87 8.22 -6.84
N PHE A 86 15.59 9.17 -7.73
CA PHE A 86 14.49 9.04 -8.68
C PHE A 86 14.68 7.88 -9.66
N LEU A 87 15.91 7.63 -10.10
CA LEU A 87 16.22 6.45 -10.91
C LEU A 87 15.97 5.16 -10.11
N SER A 88 16.37 5.12 -8.84
CA SER A 88 16.22 3.97 -7.96
C SER A 88 14.75 3.62 -7.72
N CYS A 89 13.85 4.61 -7.63
CA CYS A 89 12.41 4.39 -7.60
C CYS A 89 11.90 3.60 -8.83
N GLY A 90 12.53 3.79 -10.00
CA GLY A 90 12.19 3.08 -11.24
C GLY A 90 12.88 1.72 -11.41
N LEU A 91 13.98 1.47 -10.68
CA LEU A 91 14.68 0.18 -10.72
C LEU A 91 13.83 -0.92 -10.09
N ARG A 92 14.11 -2.17 -10.46
CA ARG A 92 13.34 -3.36 -10.02
C ARG A 92 13.14 -3.39 -8.51
N GLU A 93 14.21 -3.21 -7.74
CA GLU A 93 14.18 -3.29 -6.28
C GLU A 93 13.40 -2.11 -5.65
N GLY A 94 13.69 -0.87 -6.08
CA GLY A 94 12.99 0.30 -5.55
C GLY A 94 11.51 0.34 -5.94
N ARG A 95 11.18 -0.06 -7.17
CA ARG A 95 9.79 -0.21 -7.63
C ARG A 95 9.06 -1.27 -6.83
N ASN A 96 9.66 -2.43 -6.58
CA ASN A 96 9.03 -3.47 -5.78
C ASN A 96 8.76 -3.01 -4.34
N ALA A 97 9.72 -2.29 -3.74
CA ALA A 97 9.55 -1.72 -2.40
C ALA A 97 8.43 -0.66 -2.37
N LEU A 98 8.37 0.24 -3.35
CA LEU A 98 7.35 1.27 -3.43
C LEU A 98 5.97 0.67 -3.70
N MET A 99 5.87 -0.35 -4.56
CA MET A 99 4.63 -1.08 -4.80
C MET A 99 4.16 -1.80 -3.53
N ALA A 100 5.06 -2.45 -2.79
CA ALA A 100 4.72 -3.10 -1.53
C ALA A 100 4.21 -2.09 -0.48
N ALA A 101 4.88 -0.96 -0.34
CA ALA A 101 4.44 0.13 0.54
C ALA A 101 3.07 0.67 0.12
N GLY A 102 2.88 0.94 -1.19
CA GLY A 102 1.61 1.42 -1.74
C GLY A 102 0.46 0.42 -1.56
N THR A 103 0.69 -0.87 -1.80
CA THR A 103 -0.30 -1.92 -1.54
C THR A 103 -0.66 -1.99 -0.05
N GLY A 104 0.32 -1.88 0.85
CA GLY A 104 0.05 -1.83 2.29
C GLY A 104 -0.84 -0.64 2.68
N VAL A 105 -0.57 0.54 2.12
CA VAL A 105 -1.41 1.73 2.32
C VAL A 105 -2.86 1.50 1.88
N VAL A 106 -3.07 0.89 0.71
CA VAL A 106 -4.41 0.58 0.19
C VAL A 106 -5.14 -0.44 1.08
N ILE A 107 -4.45 -1.48 1.53
CA ILE A 107 -5.02 -2.48 2.43
C ILE A 107 -5.49 -1.82 3.73
N CYS A 108 -4.68 -0.96 4.36
CA CYS A 108 -5.07 -0.24 5.57
C CYS A 108 -6.37 0.56 5.40
N GLY A 109 -6.57 1.20 4.24
CA GLY A 109 -7.80 1.94 3.94
C GLY A 109 -9.03 1.03 3.76
N HIS A 110 -8.86 -0.15 3.13
CA HIS A 110 -9.97 -1.09 2.96
C HIS A 110 -10.47 -1.68 4.28
N VAL A 111 -9.58 -1.91 5.25
CA VAL A 111 -9.96 -2.48 6.55
C VAL A 111 -10.94 -1.55 7.28
N GLU A 112 -10.70 -0.24 7.25
CA GLU A 112 -11.59 0.77 7.86
C GLU A 112 -13.00 0.72 7.23
N ASN A 113 -13.07 0.62 5.90
CA ASN A 113 -14.33 0.49 5.17
C ASN A 113 -15.07 -0.82 5.48
N ILE A 114 -14.34 -1.93 5.67
CA ILE A 114 -14.94 -3.23 6.02
C ILE A 114 -15.66 -3.12 7.38
N PHE A 115 -15.03 -2.50 8.37
CA PHE A 115 -15.66 -2.37 9.68
C PHE A 115 -16.87 -1.43 9.69
N HIS A 116 -16.85 -0.36 8.88
CA HIS A 116 -18.03 0.48 8.68
C HIS A 116 -19.19 -0.34 8.09
N ASN A 117 -18.95 -1.08 7.00
CA ASN A 117 -19.98 -1.92 6.38
C ASN A 117 -20.50 -3.00 7.33
N PHE A 118 -19.63 -3.55 8.19
CA PHE A 118 -20.02 -4.55 9.17
C PHE A 118 -20.98 -3.97 10.23
N LYS A 119 -20.79 -2.71 10.64
CA LYS A 119 -21.74 -2.02 11.52
C LYS A 119 -23.13 -1.92 10.90
N ASP A 120 -23.19 -1.45 9.65
CA ASP A 120 -24.46 -1.29 8.93
C ASP A 120 -25.15 -2.65 8.68
N LEU A 121 -24.36 -3.69 8.41
CA LEU A 121 -24.85 -5.07 8.28
C LEU A 121 -25.49 -5.56 9.58
N LEU A 122 -24.88 -5.32 10.74
CA LEU A 122 -25.44 -5.71 12.03
C LEU A 122 -26.75 -5.01 12.32
N ASP A 123 -26.85 -3.72 12.00
CA ASP A 123 -28.10 -2.96 12.15
C ASP A 123 -29.20 -3.50 11.23
N SER A 124 -28.87 -3.81 9.97
CA SER A 124 -29.79 -4.44 9.02
C SER A 124 -30.25 -5.82 9.47
N MET A 125 -29.33 -6.67 9.93
CA MET A 125 -29.66 -8.00 10.47
C MET A 125 -30.56 -7.88 11.70
N THR A 126 -30.28 -6.96 12.62
CA THR A 126 -31.11 -6.71 13.81
C THR A 126 -32.51 -6.28 13.40
N CYS A 127 -32.63 -5.35 12.44
CA CYS A 127 -33.90 -4.88 11.91
C CYS A 127 -34.70 -6.01 11.26
N ASN A 128 -34.05 -6.81 10.41
CA ASN A 128 -34.67 -7.94 9.71
C ASN A 128 -35.17 -9.01 10.69
N LEU A 129 -34.33 -9.39 11.68
CA LEU A 129 -34.74 -10.30 12.74
C LEU A 129 -35.94 -9.74 13.50
N ARG A 130 -35.94 -8.45 13.85
CA ARG A 130 -37.04 -7.84 14.58
C ARG A 130 -38.35 -7.88 13.78
N ALA A 131 -38.30 -7.54 12.50
CA ALA A 131 -39.46 -7.59 11.62
C ALA A 131 -40.00 -9.02 11.46
N LYS A 132 -39.13 -10.00 11.24
CA LYS A 132 -39.55 -11.39 10.99
C LYS A 132 -40.04 -12.10 12.26
N SER A 133 -39.37 -11.93 13.39
CA SER A 133 -39.76 -12.59 14.64
C SER A 133 -40.95 -11.90 15.29
N PHE A 134 -40.84 -10.60 15.59
CA PHE A 134 -41.84 -9.87 16.40
C PHE A 134 -43.06 -9.41 15.62
N SER A 135 -42.90 -9.02 14.36
CA SER A 135 -44.05 -8.54 13.57
C SER A 135 -44.77 -9.66 12.81
N VAL A 136 -44.11 -10.79 12.54
CA VAL A 136 -44.69 -11.89 11.74
C VAL A 136 -44.86 -13.17 12.54
N HIS A 137 -43.77 -13.80 13.01
CA HIS A 137 -43.86 -15.13 13.63
C HIS A 137 -44.62 -15.15 14.96
N PHE A 138 -44.36 -14.21 15.88
CA PHE A 138 -45.07 -14.20 17.17
C PHE A 138 -46.56 -13.94 17.04
N PRO A 139 -47.03 -12.93 16.27
CA PRO A 139 -48.46 -12.74 16.05
C PRO A 139 -49.14 -13.94 15.38
N LEU A 140 -48.47 -14.60 14.43
CA LEU A 140 -49.00 -15.80 13.80
C LEU A 140 -49.12 -16.97 14.80
N LEU A 141 -48.08 -17.25 15.60
CA LEU A 141 -48.17 -18.29 16.62
C LEU A 141 -49.28 -18.00 17.64
N GLN A 142 -49.45 -16.74 18.03
CA GLN A 142 -50.55 -16.32 18.91
C GLN A 142 -51.91 -16.70 18.32
N LYS A 143 -52.12 -16.43 17.03
CA LYS A 143 -53.35 -16.79 16.31
C LYS A 143 -53.56 -18.30 16.22
N TYR A 144 -52.49 -19.08 16.04
CA TYR A 144 -52.58 -20.54 16.08
C TYR A 144 -52.96 -21.07 17.47
N ILE A 145 -52.40 -20.50 18.54
CA ILE A 145 -52.77 -20.87 19.92
C ILE A 145 -54.25 -20.56 20.17
N GLU A 146 -54.71 -19.36 19.79
CA GLU A 146 -56.13 -18.97 19.90
C GLU A 146 -57.03 -19.97 19.16
N ALA A 147 -56.66 -20.40 17.96
CA ALA A 147 -57.42 -21.37 17.17
C ALA A 147 -57.46 -22.77 17.82
N ILE A 148 -56.34 -23.24 18.38
CA ILE A 148 -56.26 -24.54 19.08
C ILE A 148 -57.12 -24.52 20.36
N GLN A 149 -57.04 -23.43 21.14
CA GLN A 149 -57.87 -23.26 22.34
C GLN A 149 -59.37 -23.21 21.98
N TRP A 150 -59.72 -22.53 20.88
CA TRP A 150 -61.09 -22.50 20.38
C TRP A 150 -61.59 -23.88 19.95
N LEU A 151 -60.79 -24.65 19.21
CA LEU A 151 -61.12 -26.03 18.83
C LEU A 151 -61.32 -26.95 20.04
N TYR A 152 -60.47 -26.81 21.05
CA TYR A 152 -60.60 -27.56 22.29
C TYR A 152 -61.92 -27.25 23.01
N GLY A 153 -62.31 -25.97 23.08
CA GLY A 153 -63.58 -25.55 23.67
C GLY A 153 -64.81 -26.14 22.96
N LEU A 154 -64.74 -26.33 21.64
CA LEU A 154 -65.78 -27.04 20.89
C LEU A 154 -65.80 -28.54 21.20
N ALA A 155 -64.63 -29.18 21.30
CA ALA A 155 -64.51 -30.61 21.56
C ALA A 155 -65.05 -31.00 22.96
N THR A 156 -64.85 -30.14 23.97
CA THR A 156 -65.40 -30.36 25.32
C THR A 156 -66.92 -30.35 25.40
N HIS A 157 -67.61 -29.79 24.40
CA HIS A 157 -69.08 -29.81 24.31
C HIS A 157 -69.65 -31.02 23.54
N LEU A 158 -68.79 -31.83 22.88
CA LEU A 158 -69.20 -33.08 22.26
C LEU A 158 -69.18 -34.22 23.31
N SER A 159 -70.13 -34.18 24.24
CA SER A 159 -70.41 -35.24 25.21
C SER A 159 -71.12 -36.44 24.57
N LEU A 160 -70.52 -37.06 23.55
CA LEU A 160 -71.12 -38.22 22.88
C LEU A 160 -70.97 -39.54 23.65
N PHE A 161 -70.18 -39.58 24.73
CA PHE A 161 -69.85 -40.81 25.47
C PHE A 161 -69.81 -40.64 27.00
N ASP A 162 -70.53 -39.66 27.56
CA ASP A 162 -70.52 -39.37 29.00
C ASP A 162 -70.90 -40.57 29.89
N ASP A 163 -71.70 -41.50 29.37
CA ASP A 163 -72.12 -42.71 30.11
C ASP A 163 -71.10 -43.86 30.08
N LEU A 164 -70.07 -43.81 29.24
CA LEU A 164 -69.12 -44.93 29.06
C LEU A 164 -67.71 -44.63 29.58
N ILE A 165 -67.23 -43.38 29.53
CA ILE A 165 -65.85 -43.04 29.92
C ILE A 165 -65.79 -41.61 30.49
N SER A 166 -65.38 -41.45 31.75
CA SER A 166 -65.12 -40.13 32.33
C SER A 166 -63.87 -39.50 31.70
N TRP A 167 -64.04 -38.38 30.98
CA TRP A 167 -62.95 -37.63 30.37
C TRP A 167 -62.72 -36.32 31.12
N ASN A 168 -61.57 -36.18 31.81
CA ASN A 168 -61.18 -34.95 32.49
C ASN A 168 -59.77 -34.55 32.02
N GLN A 169 -59.70 -33.66 31.03
CA GLN A 169 -58.44 -33.07 30.56
C GLN A 169 -58.47 -31.55 30.67
N THR A 170 -57.29 -30.97 30.89
CA THR A 170 -57.07 -29.52 30.91
C THR A 170 -56.00 -29.20 29.87
N LEU A 171 -56.37 -28.45 28.83
CA LEU A 171 -55.44 -28.04 27.78
C LEU A 171 -54.73 -26.74 28.21
N ALA A 172 -53.46 -26.85 28.59
CA ALA A 172 -52.58 -25.70 28.83
C ALA A 172 -51.64 -25.51 27.64
N VAL A 173 -52.04 -24.67 26.67
CA VAL A 173 -51.17 -24.25 25.56
C VAL A 173 -50.80 -22.80 25.79
N SER A 174 -49.55 -22.57 26.18
CA SER A 174 -48.98 -21.24 26.31
C SER A 174 -47.69 -21.16 25.49
N LEU A 175 -47.45 -19.96 24.95
CA LEU A 175 -46.19 -19.63 24.34
C LEU A 175 -45.17 -19.49 25.47
N SER A 176 -44.34 -20.51 25.69
CA SER A 176 -43.33 -20.54 26.74
C SER A 176 -42.22 -19.53 26.43
N SER A 177 -42.48 -18.26 26.72
CA SER A 177 -41.50 -17.16 26.76
C SER A 177 -40.72 -16.88 25.48
N PRO A 178 -41.23 -16.08 24.52
CA PRO A 178 -40.40 -15.87 23.33
C PRO A 178 -40.22 -14.43 22.84
N SER A 179 -41.05 -13.43 23.16
CA SER A 179 -40.79 -12.06 22.66
C SER A 179 -39.84 -11.28 23.57
N GLN A 180 -40.19 -11.04 24.83
CA GLN A 180 -39.35 -10.24 25.74
C GLN A 180 -37.97 -10.88 26.00
N SER A 181 -37.90 -12.21 26.15
CA SER A 181 -36.63 -12.93 26.35
C SER A 181 -35.74 -12.85 25.10
N LEU A 182 -36.30 -13.05 23.91
CA LEU A 182 -35.59 -12.93 22.64
C LEU A 182 -35.17 -11.48 22.37
N GLU A 183 -36.02 -10.50 22.69
CA GLU A 183 -35.68 -9.08 22.54
C GLU A 183 -34.53 -8.68 23.48
N ALA A 184 -34.56 -9.16 24.74
CA ALA A 184 -33.47 -8.96 25.67
C ALA A 184 -32.17 -9.60 25.15
N GLN A 185 -32.23 -10.85 24.66
CA GLN A 185 -31.06 -11.51 24.08
C GLN A 185 -30.56 -10.83 22.80
N LEU A 186 -31.44 -10.32 21.95
CA LEU A 186 -31.08 -9.61 20.72
C LEU A 186 -30.37 -8.30 21.05
N ASN A 187 -30.91 -7.53 22.00
CA ASN A 187 -30.31 -6.27 22.44
C ASN A 187 -28.98 -6.50 23.15
N ASP A 188 -28.89 -7.52 24.00
CA ASP A 188 -27.65 -7.91 24.67
C ASP A 188 -26.59 -8.37 23.66
N THR A 189 -26.95 -9.25 22.72
CA THR A 189 -26.03 -9.71 21.65
C THR A 189 -25.58 -8.54 20.79
N LYS A 190 -26.50 -7.66 20.38
CA LYS A 190 -26.18 -6.43 19.64
C LYS A 190 -25.22 -5.55 20.44
N GLY A 191 -25.46 -5.34 21.72
CA GLY A 191 -24.60 -4.56 22.61
C GLY A 191 -23.19 -5.14 22.73
N ARG A 192 -23.07 -6.46 22.94
CA ARG A 192 -21.76 -7.15 22.99
C ARG A 192 -21.00 -7.03 21.68
N VAL A 193 -21.67 -7.31 20.55
CA VAL A 193 -21.04 -7.26 19.23
C VAL A 193 -20.65 -5.83 18.86
N LEU A 194 -21.52 -4.83 19.08
CA LEU A 194 -21.19 -3.42 18.84
C LEU A 194 -20.07 -2.94 19.77
N GLY A 195 -20.01 -3.41 21.01
CA GLY A 195 -18.92 -3.10 21.93
C GLY A 195 -17.57 -3.58 21.40
N VAL A 196 -17.48 -4.84 20.98
CA VAL A 196 -16.27 -5.41 20.35
C VAL A 196 -15.96 -4.72 19.02
N LEU A 197 -16.99 -4.43 18.22
CA LEU A 197 -16.83 -3.73 16.94
C LEU A 197 -16.28 -2.31 17.14
N TYR A 198 -16.79 -1.57 18.11
CA TYR A 198 -16.32 -0.22 18.38
C TYR A 198 -14.85 -0.23 18.85
N GLN A 199 -14.51 -1.15 19.77
CA GLN A 199 -13.13 -1.33 20.21
C GLN A 199 -12.19 -1.68 19.05
N THR A 200 -12.61 -2.58 18.16
CA THR A 200 -11.82 -2.99 16.99
C THR A 200 -11.74 -1.89 15.94
N VAL A 201 -12.81 -1.14 15.68
CA VAL A 201 -12.82 0.03 14.79
C VAL A 201 -11.83 1.08 15.28
N THR A 202 -11.93 1.52 16.54
CA THR A 202 -11.04 2.56 17.08
C THR A 202 -9.58 2.11 17.07
N ALA A 203 -9.29 0.85 17.43
CA ALA A 203 -7.95 0.30 17.33
C ALA A 203 -7.45 0.23 15.88
N THR A 204 -8.34 -0.11 14.95
CA THR A 204 -8.05 -0.19 13.52
C THR A 204 -7.82 1.18 12.90
N GLU A 205 -8.60 2.21 13.24
CA GLU A 205 -8.43 3.59 12.74
C GLU A 205 -7.08 4.17 13.20
N LEU A 206 -6.71 3.94 14.45
CA LEU A 206 -5.38 4.30 14.97
C LEU A 206 -4.28 3.56 14.20
N LEU A 207 -4.44 2.26 13.99
CA LEU A 207 -3.46 1.43 13.29
C LEU A 207 -3.42 1.72 11.77
N SER A 208 -4.53 2.07 11.14
CA SER A 208 -4.63 2.35 9.70
C SER A 208 -4.04 3.73 9.38
N SER A 209 -4.35 4.74 10.20
CA SER A 209 -3.82 6.10 10.06
C SER A 209 -2.31 6.12 10.29
N LEU A 210 -1.84 5.58 11.41
CA LEU A 210 -0.41 5.46 11.73
C LEU A 210 0.29 4.50 10.77
N GLY A 211 -0.33 3.35 10.47
CA GLY A 211 0.21 2.32 9.59
C GLY A 211 0.45 2.84 8.18
N ARG A 212 -0.52 3.57 7.59
CA ARG A 212 -0.35 4.21 6.28
C ARG A 212 0.84 5.17 6.27
N GLN A 213 1.01 5.98 7.32
CA GLN A 213 2.12 6.92 7.44
C GLN A 213 3.46 6.19 7.59
N LEU A 214 3.52 5.17 8.45
CA LEU A 214 4.72 4.38 8.69
C LEU A 214 5.13 3.58 7.45
N LEU A 215 4.18 2.99 6.73
CA LEU A 215 4.44 2.24 5.50
C LEU A 215 4.99 3.12 4.38
N ALA A 216 4.39 4.30 4.17
CA ALA A 216 4.88 5.27 3.19
C ALA A 216 6.29 5.76 3.55
N LEU A 217 6.51 6.09 4.84
CA LEU A 217 7.81 6.53 5.34
C LEU A 217 8.86 5.42 5.24
N ALA A 218 8.52 4.18 5.62
CA ALA A 218 9.42 3.04 5.55
C ALA A 218 9.82 2.72 4.10
N GLY A 219 8.87 2.75 3.16
CA GLY A 219 9.15 2.59 1.73
C GLY A 219 10.11 3.66 1.20
N LEU A 220 9.85 4.93 1.53
CA LEU A 220 10.75 6.03 1.16
C LEU A 220 12.15 5.86 1.77
N LEU A 221 12.23 5.58 3.08
CA LEU A 221 13.49 5.40 3.79
C LEU A 221 14.30 4.25 3.21
N LEU A 222 13.65 3.14 2.85
CA LEU A 222 14.33 1.99 2.24
C LEU A 222 14.95 2.36 0.89
N VAL A 223 14.23 3.12 0.06
CA VAL A 223 14.77 3.61 -1.22
C VAL A 223 15.89 4.63 -1.01
N LEU A 224 15.74 5.57 -0.07
CA LEU A 224 16.77 6.56 0.27
C LEU A 224 18.05 5.90 0.80
N LEU A 225 17.91 4.96 1.75
CA LEU A 225 19.03 4.20 2.30
C LEU A 225 19.69 3.34 1.23
N GLY A 226 18.91 2.63 0.41
CA GLY A 226 19.42 1.86 -0.72
C GLY A 226 20.23 2.73 -1.69
N THR A 227 19.70 3.91 -2.05
CA THR A 227 20.38 4.89 -2.91
C THR A 227 21.68 5.39 -2.26
N GLY A 228 21.65 5.70 -0.96
CA GLY A 228 22.81 6.19 -0.22
C GLY A 228 23.92 5.15 -0.08
N LEU A 229 23.54 3.90 0.22
CA LEU A 229 24.47 2.77 0.26
C LEU A 229 25.06 2.48 -1.13
N PHE A 230 24.25 2.56 -2.18
CA PHE A 230 24.72 2.42 -3.56
C PHE A 230 25.74 3.51 -3.91
N MET A 231 25.40 4.78 -3.66
CA MET A 231 26.29 5.90 -3.95
C MET A 231 27.58 5.83 -3.12
N LYS A 232 27.49 5.47 -1.83
CA LYS A 232 28.66 5.26 -0.96
C LYS A 232 29.56 4.15 -1.51
N ARG A 233 28.99 3.01 -1.89
CA ARG A 233 29.73 1.86 -2.44
C ARG A 233 30.36 2.17 -3.78
N PHE A 234 29.69 2.96 -4.61
CA PHE A 234 30.18 3.40 -5.91
C PHE A 234 31.36 4.39 -5.79
N LEU A 235 31.30 5.31 -4.82
CA LEU A 235 32.35 6.31 -4.58
C LEU A 235 33.50 5.80 -3.69
N ASP A 236 33.37 4.61 -3.10
CA ASP A 236 34.39 4.05 -2.21
C ASP A 236 35.72 3.82 -2.98
N PRO A 237 36.85 4.41 -2.56
CA PRO A 237 38.14 4.20 -3.20
C PRO A 237 38.61 2.73 -3.20
N CYS A 238 38.17 1.95 -2.20
CA CYS A 238 38.40 0.50 -2.14
C CYS A 238 37.44 -0.28 -3.06
N GLY A 239 36.35 0.37 -3.47
CA GLY A 239 35.31 -0.12 -4.39
C GLY A 239 35.67 -0.06 -5.87
N ARG A 240 36.95 0.14 -6.26
CA ARG A 240 37.43 0.09 -7.68
C ARG A 240 37.00 -1.16 -8.47
N LYS A 241 36.44 -2.17 -7.81
CA LYS A 241 35.91 -3.41 -8.37
C LYS A 241 34.37 -3.47 -8.48
N PHE A 242 33.61 -2.45 -8.09
CA PHE A 242 32.16 -2.46 -8.20
C PHE A 242 31.76 -2.47 -9.68
N GLU A 243 31.17 -3.58 -10.13
CA GLU A 243 30.75 -3.87 -11.52
C GLU A 243 31.81 -3.75 -12.63
N ASN A 244 33.09 -3.51 -12.32
CA ASN A 244 34.18 -3.42 -13.29
C ASN A 244 34.75 -4.80 -13.71
N ILE A 245 33.88 -5.72 -14.16
CA ILE A 245 34.30 -6.99 -14.77
C ILE A 245 34.46 -6.76 -16.28
N TYR A 246 35.71 -6.64 -16.74
CA TYR A 246 36.01 -6.38 -18.15
C TYR A 246 36.07 -7.64 -19.01
N ILE A 247 36.38 -8.79 -18.40
CA ILE A 247 36.50 -10.07 -19.10
C ILE A 247 35.37 -10.98 -18.65
N THR A 248 34.37 -11.13 -19.53
CA THR A 248 33.20 -11.99 -19.32
C THR A 248 33.42 -13.39 -19.91
N ARG A 249 32.65 -14.38 -19.45
CA ARG A 249 32.65 -15.74 -20.03
C ARG A 249 32.33 -15.73 -21.53
N GLN A 250 31.46 -14.81 -21.97
CA GLN A 250 31.10 -14.66 -23.38
C GLN A 250 32.28 -14.16 -24.21
N PHE A 251 33.04 -13.18 -23.68
CA PHE A 251 34.26 -12.70 -24.32
C PHE A 251 35.31 -13.82 -24.44
N VAL A 252 35.52 -14.61 -23.39
CA VAL A 252 36.46 -15.74 -23.42
C VAL A 252 36.06 -16.77 -24.50
N ARG A 253 34.79 -17.18 -24.54
CA ARG A 253 34.28 -18.11 -25.57
C ARG A 253 34.33 -17.53 -26.99
N PHE A 254 34.23 -16.21 -27.12
CA PHE A 254 34.40 -15.54 -28.41
C PHE A 254 35.87 -15.59 -28.84
N ASP A 255 36.79 -15.20 -27.95
CA ASP A 255 38.24 -15.20 -28.20
C ASP A 255 38.78 -16.62 -28.51
N GLU A 256 38.27 -17.66 -27.83
CA GLU A 256 38.59 -19.06 -28.13
C GLU A 256 38.13 -19.49 -29.53
N ARG A 257 36.94 -19.07 -29.95
CA ARG A 257 36.42 -19.37 -31.30
C ARG A 257 37.25 -18.68 -32.39
N GLU A 258 37.60 -17.41 -32.19
CA GLU A 258 38.50 -16.70 -33.10
C GLU A 258 39.89 -17.35 -33.16
N ARG A 259 40.38 -17.88 -32.02
CA ARG A 259 41.65 -18.64 -31.97
C ARG A 259 41.60 -19.90 -32.81
N HIS A 260 40.51 -20.66 -32.75
CA HIS A 260 40.32 -21.84 -33.60
C HIS A 260 40.25 -21.49 -35.08
N GLN A 261 39.78 -20.29 -35.43
CA GLN A 261 39.73 -19.78 -36.80
C GLN A 261 41.02 -19.06 -37.25
N GLN A 262 42.11 -19.16 -36.46
CA GLN A 262 43.39 -18.49 -36.71
C GLN A 262 43.28 -16.96 -36.88
N ARG A 263 42.30 -16.34 -36.22
CA ARG A 263 42.13 -14.88 -36.20
C ARG A 263 42.83 -14.26 -34.99
N PRO A 264 43.12 -12.94 -35.02
CA PRO A 264 43.78 -12.26 -33.90
C PRO A 264 42.99 -12.40 -32.60
N CYS A 265 43.67 -12.81 -31.52
CA CYS A 265 43.09 -13.02 -30.20
C CYS A 265 43.69 -12.07 -29.17
N VAL A 266 42.91 -11.71 -28.16
CA VAL A 266 43.30 -10.80 -27.07
C VAL A 266 43.87 -11.58 -25.88
N LEU A 267 43.49 -12.85 -25.68
CA LEU A 267 44.04 -13.70 -24.61
C LEU A 267 45.25 -14.50 -25.12
N PRO A 268 46.23 -14.84 -24.25
CA PRO A 268 46.29 -14.54 -22.81
C PRO A 268 46.81 -13.13 -22.52
N LEU A 269 46.22 -12.48 -21.51
CA LEU A 269 46.67 -11.17 -21.03
C LEU A 269 48.12 -11.19 -20.55
N SER A 270 48.87 -10.13 -20.80
CA SER A 270 50.20 -9.91 -20.22
C SER A 270 50.15 -9.68 -18.70
N LYS A 271 51.30 -9.79 -18.02
CA LYS A 271 51.42 -9.54 -16.56
C LYS A 271 50.95 -8.13 -16.15
N LYS A 272 51.12 -7.13 -17.03
CA LYS A 272 50.67 -5.75 -16.77
C LYS A 272 49.16 -5.62 -16.94
N GLU A 273 48.61 -6.24 -17.97
CA GLU A 273 47.17 -6.21 -18.26
C GLU A 273 46.35 -6.95 -17.21
N ARG A 274 46.86 -8.07 -16.68
CA ARG A 274 46.21 -8.81 -15.57
C ARG A 274 46.05 -8.00 -14.28
N LYS A 275 46.86 -6.95 -14.08
CA LYS A 275 46.69 -6.04 -12.94
C LYS A 275 45.60 -4.99 -13.18
N LYS A 276 45.24 -4.74 -14.44
CA LYS A 276 44.29 -3.70 -14.85
C LYS A 276 42.90 -4.26 -15.15
N PHE A 277 42.82 -5.42 -15.79
CA PHE A 277 41.57 -6.08 -16.14
C PHE A 277 41.19 -7.13 -15.10
N ILE A 278 39.98 -7.00 -14.55
CA ILE A 278 39.40 -7.95 -13.60
C ILE A 278 38.56 -8.96 -14.39
N SER A 279 38.88 -10.25 -14.28
CA SER A 279 38.03 -11.34 -14.80
C SER A 279 36.98 -11.72 -13.77
N GLY A 280 35.73 -11.93 -14.23
CA GLY A 280 34.59 -12.24 -13.36
C GLY A 280 34.50 -13.69 -12.90
N PHE A 281 35.48 -14.52 -13.28
CA PHE A 281 35.51 -15.95 -13.01
C PHE A 281 36.94 -16.36 -12.71
N GLN A 282 37.15 -17.14 -11.64
CA GLN A 282 38.41 -17.84 -11.42
C GLN A 282 38.52 -18.98 -12.44
N SER A 283 39.68 -19.08 -13.08
CA SER A 283 40.06 -20.19 -13.97
C SER A 283 40.22 -21.48 -13.20
#